data_AF-A0A1J5S957-F1
#
_entry.id   AF-A0A1J5S957-F1
#
_cell.length_a   1.000
_cell.length_b   1.000
_cell.length_c   1.000
_cell.angle_alpha   90.00
_cell.angle_beta   90.00
_cell.angle_gamma   90.00
#
_symmetry.space_group_name_H-M   'P 1'
#
loop_
_entity.id
_entity.type
_entity.pdbx_description
1 polymer ?
#
loop_
_entity_poly.entity_id
_entity_poly.type
_entity_poly.pdbx_seq_one_letter_code
_entity_poly.pdbx_strand_id
1 'polypeptide(L)'
;MRVGYLLLGLILSACGGGSVGSPVSSSPVMDFSVSTTPANSTLSTPFMGHTKVMVGFSGSSTSGDSAPFDMQYQYLNSASFSTYDHAGCMSGTVPVSSCSWWGAWQENIPQRGLFATRFISTAKARTWNSVSRPQIPYFTYYMVLPASGLSEGPSPTGETAALNDQTFLTTYFDDWRFLLQKIGTEKAMLHIEPDLFGYLKARADTTTGLPSAIPAKVTASSRTDCSTGYTDDAAGFAKCMIHMVRIYAPNATVGLHFSPWTYTNAGDATSWANFMLAMGAADGDFLVTDPSDRDADWYLLVKGQPGHDWDVTKMTAFLQWTKDVSTAVGKPFFLWQLPLGNSYQNDTYQHYKDHRVELLFSHIAEVRDGHVAGMLFGSGETAQTYVESDGGLLIGKTKQHYISRGGD
;
A
#
# COMPACT_ATOMS: atom_id res chain seq x y z
N MET A 1 -9.50 8.10 -25.83
CA MET A 1 -8.66 9.17 -25.22
C MET A 1 -9.60 10.10 -24.45
N ARG A 2 -9.25 10.41 -23.19
CA ARG A 2 -10.11 10.79 -22.05
C ARG A 2 -10.60 9.59 -21.24
N VAL A 3 -9.74 9.14 -20.33
CA VAL A 3 -10.09 8.31 -19.17
C VAL A 3 -10.29 9.30 -18.04
N GLY A 4 -11.55 9.51 -17.63
CA GLY A 4 -11.90 10.35 -16.49
C GLY A 4 -11.96 9.49 -15.24
N TYR A 5 -10.95 9.62 -14.38
CA TYR A 5 -11.01 9.08 -13.03
C TYR A 5 -11.94 9.98 -12.21
N LEU A 6 -13.16 9.51 -11.93
CA LEU A 6 -14.02 10.10 -10.89
C LEU A 6 -13.63 9.47 -9.55
N LEU A 7 -12.80 10.16 -8.78
CA LEU A 7 -12.73 9.98 -7.33
C LEU A 7 -13.67 11.01 -6.70
N LEU A 8 -14.68 10.51 -6.00
CA LEU A 8 -15.68 11.31 -5.31
C LEU A 8 -15.09 11.81 -3.98
N GLY A 9 -14.59 13.03 -3.95
CA GLY A 9 -14.09 13.67 -2.72
C GLY A 9 -15.24 14.16 -1.84
N LEU A 10 -15.29 13.70 -0.58
CA LEU A 10 -16.14 14.30 0.44
C LEU A 10 -15.40 15.45 1.14
N ILE A 11 -16.05 16.62 1.15
CA ILE A 11 -15.58 17.87 1.74
C ILE A 11 -16.00 17.93 3.22
N LEU A 12 -15.07 18.27 4.11
CA LEU A 12 -15.42 18.91 5.40
C LEU A 12 -14.60 20.19 5.59
N SER A 13 -15.32 21.28 5.84
CA SER A 13 -14.85 22.64 6.09
C SER A 13 -14.99 23.03 7.56
N ALA A 14 -13.99 23.76 8.10
CA ALA A 14 -14.08 24.82 9.13
C ALA A 14 -12.65 25.21 9.58
N CYS A 15 -12.27 26.39 10.07
CA CYS A 15 -12.58 27.81 9.85
C CYS A 15 -11.72 28.59 10.89
N GLY A 16 -10.96 29.61 10.46
CA GLY A 16 -10.39 30.71 11.28
C GLY A 16 -9.09 30.39 12.05
N GLY A 17 -8.03 31.21 12.08
CA GLY A 17 -7.75 32.56 11.61
C GLY A 17 -6.69 33.21 12.52
N GLY A 18 -5.65 33.85 11.98
CA GLY A 18 -4.71 34.70 12.76
C GLY A 18 -3.28 34.78 12.22
N SER A 19 -2.92 35.93 11.65
CA SER A 19 -1.57 36.40 11.28
C SER A 19 -0.69 36.63 12.54
N VAL A 20 0.65 36.68 12.53
CA VAL A 20 1.56 37.73 11.99
C VAL A 20 3.04 37.28 12.17
N GLY A 21 3.93 37.58 11.20
CA GLY A 21 5.28 38.13 11.47
C GLY A 21 6.53 37.22 11.47
N SER A 22 7.36 37.31 10.42
CA SER A 22 8.76 36.84 10.32
C SER A 22 9.73 37.66 11.22
N PRO A 23 11.00 37.25 11.48
CA PRO A 23 12.04 37.19 10.44
C PRO A 23 13.08 36.04 10.53
N VAL A 24 13.68 35.86 9.36
CA VAL A 24 14.89 35.14 8.93
C VAL A 24 16.03 35.07 9.97
N SER A 25 16.56 33.87 10.19
CA SER A 25 17.95 33.69 10.64
C SER A 25 18.64 32.61 9.80
N SER A 26 19.87 32.92 9.39
CA SER A 26 20.74 32.17 8.49
C SER A 26 21.21 30.85 9.12
N SER A 27 20.89 29.72 8.49
CA SER A 27 21.47 28.42 8.82
C SER A 27 22.91 28.29 8.31
N PRO A 28 23.83 27.65 9.06
CA PRO A 28 25.17 27.36 8.58
C PRO A 28 25.14 26.21 7.57
N VAL A 29 25.99 26.33 6.55
CA VAL A 29 26.25 25.29 5.55
C VAL A 29 26.90 24.10 6.26
N MET A 30 26.21 22.97 6.35
CA MET A 30 26.77 21.70 6.80
C MET A 30 27.45 21.02 5.60
N ASP A 31 28.75 20.79 5.75
CA ASP A 31 29.62 20.10 4.79
C ASP A 31 29.33 18.59 4.82
N PHE A 32 28.77 18.06 3.74
CA PHE A 32 28.46 16.63 3.59
C PHE A 32 29.62 15.91 2.89
N SER A 33 30.65 15.55 3.64
CA SER A 33 31.62 14.56 3.18
C SER A 33 31.00 13.16 3.23
N VAL A 34 30.50 12.69 2.08
CA VAL A 34 29.96 11.34 1.87
C VAL A 34 31.10 10.32 1.96
N SER A 35 30.97 9.34 2.87
CA SER A 35 31.81 8.14 2.89
C SER A 35 31.54 7.30 1.64
N THR A 36 32.58 7.06 0.84
CA THR A 36 32.52 6.38 -0.47
C THR A 36 32.73 4.86 -0.41
N THR A 37 32.55 4.21 0.74
CA THR A 37 32.48 2.74 0.76
C THR A 37 31.11 2.27 0.28
N PRO A 38 31.01 1.45 -0.79
CA PRO A 38 29.73 0.88 -1.18
C PRO A 38 29.29 -0.09 -0.09
N ALA A 39 28.41 0.37 0.80
CA ALA A 39 27.75 -0.49 1.77
C ALA A 39 27.08 -1.63 0.99
N ASN A 40 27.40 -2.89 1.32
CA ASN A 40 26.92 -4.06 0.62
C ASN A 40 25.38 -4.13 0.66
N SER A 41 24.69 -3.55 -0.34
CA SER A 41 23.24 -3.26 -0.42
C SER A 41 22.32 -4.49 -0.47
N THR A 42 22.83 -5.65 -0.07
CA THR A 42 22.18 -6.96 -0.22
C THR A 42 21.25 -7.24 0.97
N LEU A 43 19.99 -7.57 0.69
CA LEU A 43 19.03 -8.09 1.66
C LEU A 43 19.57 -9.37 2.30
N SER A 44 19.29 -9.56 3.59
CA SER A 44 19.70 -10.76 4.33
C SER A 44 19.08 -12.05 3.76
N THR A 45 17.87 -11.94 3.21
CA THR A 45 17.17 -13.01 2.51
C THR A 45 16.62 -12.47 1.19
N PRO A 46 16.83 -13.14 0.05
CA PRO A 46 16.21 -12.74 -1.21
C PRO A 46 14.68 -12.74 -1.10
N PHE A 47 14.03 -11.70 -1.60
CA PHE A 47 12.57 -11.60 -1.66
C PHE A 47 12.10 -11.67 -3.12
N MET A 48 11.30 -12.69 -3.44
CA MET A 48 10.82 -12.96 -4.81
C MET A 48 11.91 -13.03 -5.90
N GLY A 49 13.15 -13.34 -5.51
CA GLY A 49 14.31 -13.42 -6.40
C GLY A 49 15.17 -12.14 -6.41
N HIS A 50 14.76 -11.09 -5.71
CA HIS A 50 15.55 -9.86 -5.57
C HIS A 50 16.38 -9.92 -4.29
N THR A 51 17.65 -9.56 -4.41
CA THR A 51 18.58 -9.50 -3.29
C THR A 51 18.83 -8.06 -2.84
N LYS A 52 18.14 -7.07 -3.42
CA LYS A 52 18.33 -5.65 -3.17
C LYS A 52 16.99 -4.98 -2.90
N VAL A 53 17.00 -3.79 -2.30
CA VAL A 53 15.78 -2.99 -2.09
C VAL A 53 15.11 -2.74 -3.44
N MET A 54 13.89 -3.24 -3.57
CA MET A 54 13.08 -3.17 -4.78
C MET A 54 12.42 -1.80 -4.92
N VAL A 55 12.27 -1.32 -6.15
CA VAL A 55 11.59 -0.06 -6.45
C VAL A 55 10.33 -0.34 -7.27
N GLY A 56 9.19 0.10 -6.75
CA GLY A 56 7.90 0.01 -7.39
C GLY A 56 7.25 1.37 -7.56
N PHE A 57 6.26 1.43 -8.46
CA PHE A 57 5.50 2.65 -8.69
C PHE A 57 4.05 2.35 -9.07
N SER A 58 3.17 3.35 -8.94
CA SER A 58 1.86 3.40 -9.60
C SER A 58 1.88 4.48 -10.68
N GLY A 59 1.31 4.17 -11.84
CA GLY A 59 1.30 5.08 -12.99
C GLY A 59 0.98 4.38 -14.30
N SER A 60 1.24 5.07 -15.41
CA SER A 60 0.92 4.60 -16.75
C SER A 60 1.83 3.45 -17.22
N SER A 61 1.43 2.83 -18.34
CA SER A 61 2.28 1.83 -18.98
C SER A 61 3.56 2.41 -19.58
N THR A 62 3.53 3.66 -20.04
CA THR A 62 4.72 4.34 -20.59
C THR A 62 5.79 4.51 -19.51
N SER A 63 5.39 4.92 -18.31
CA SER A 63 6.30 5.05 -17.16
C SER A 63 6.91 3.70 -16.79
N GLY A 64 6.13 2.62 -16.87
CA GLY A 64 6.59 1.25 -16.62
C GLY A 64 7.70 0.77 -17.55
N ASP A 65 7.78 1.26 -18.78
CA ASP A 65 8.86 0.91 -19.73
C ASP A 65 10.05 1.88 -19.66
N SER A 66 9.94 2.96 -18.88
CA SER A 66 10.90 4.06 -18.91
C SER A 66 12.13 3.83 -18.01
N ALA A 67 12.03 2.92 -17.03
CA ALA A 67 13.10 2.54 -16.10
C ALA A 67 12.94 1.06 -15.70
N PRO A 68 14.00 0.41 -15.18
CA PRO A 68 13.94 -0.97 -14.73
C PRO A 68 13.31 -1.04 -13.33
N PHE A 69 12.02 -0.71 -13.23
CA PHE A 69 11.26 -0.91 -12.00
C PHE A 69 11.13 -2.41 -11.69
N ASP A 70 11.16 -2.76 -10.41
CA ASP A 70 11.00 -4.13 -9.93
C ASP A 70 9.50 -4.48 -9.79
N MET A 71 8.65 -3.49 -9.50
CA MET A 71 7.22 -3.66 -9.25
C MET A 71 6.39 -2.56 -9.93
N GLN A 72 5.15 -2.87 -10.25
CA GLN A 72 4.11 -1.87 -10.50
C GLN A 72 2.94 -2.18 -9.57
N TYR A 73 2.32 -1.18 -8.95
CA TYR A 73 1.15 -1.40 -8.10
C TYR A 73 -0.12 -0.73 -8.62
N GLN A 74 -1.26 -1.32 -8.28
CA GLN A 74 -2.61 -0.82 -8.57
C GLN A 74 -3.51 -1.01 -7.35
N TYR A 75 -4.38 -0.03 -7.11
CA TYR A 75 -5.48 -0.18 -6.17
C TYR A 75 -6.59 -1.01 -6.81
N LEU A 76 -7.17 -1.91 -6.04
CA LEU A 76 -8.48 -2.49 -6.31
C LEU A 76 -9.44 -1.96 -5.25
N ASN A 77 -10.52 -1.31 -5.71
CA ASN A 77 -11.61 -0.85 -4.87
C ASN A 77 -12.94 -1.05 -5.60
N SER A 78 -14.06 -0.94 -4.91
CA SER A 78 -15.39 -1.01 -5.51
C SER A 78 -16.35 -0.12 -4.76
N ALA A 79 -17.44 0.29 -5.40
CA ALA A 79 -18.53 0.93 -4.69
C ALA A 79 -19.13 -0.04 -3.66
N SER A 80 -19.96 0.49 -2.74
CA SER A 80 -20.64 -0.33 -1.75
C SER A 80 -21.37 -1.51 -2.40
N PHE A 81 -21.17 -2.72 -1.88
CA PHE A 81 -21.82 -3.93 -2.38
C PHE A 81 -23.35 -3.86 -2.30
N SER A 82 -23.90 -2.96 -1.48
CA SER A 82 -25.34 -2.70 -1.41
C SER A 82 -25.91 -1.94 -2.61
N THR A 83 -25.06 -1.35 -3.47
CA THR A 83 -25.49 -0.43 -4.55
C THR A 83 -25.64 -1.10 -5.92
N TYR A 84 -25.26 -2.37 -6.06
CA TYR A 84 -25.38 -3.13 -7.30
C TYR A 84 -25.46 -4.65 -7.04
N ASP A 85 -25.89 -5.41 -8.05
CA ASP A 85 -25.92 -6.89 -7.98
C ASP A 85 -24.51 -7.48 -8.14
N HIS A 86 -23.77 -7.58 -7.03
CA HIS A 86 -22.40 -8.11 -7.04
C HIS A 86 -22.34 -9.58 -7.52
N ALA A 87 -23.28 -10.43 -7.08
CA ALA A 87 -23.32 -11.83 -7.50
C ALA A 87 -23.58 -11.96 -9.00
N GLY A 88 -24.49 -11.14 -9.53
CA GLY A 88 -24.74 -11.05 -10.96
C GLY A 88 -23.54 -10.50 -11.75
N CYS A 89 -22.82 -9.53 -11.18
CA CYS A 89 -21.60 -8.97 -11.78
C CYS A 89 -20.48 -10.01 -11.87
N MET A 90 -20.30 -10.81 -10.83
CA MET A 90 -19.28 -11.86 -10.77
C MET A 90 -19.62 -13.04 -11.69
N SER A 91 -20.88 -13.48 -11.70
CA SER A 91 -21.35 -14.58 -12.55
C SER A 91 -21.57 -14.18 -14.02
N GLY A 92 -21.67 -12.89 -14.30
CA GLY A 92 -21.90 -12.34 -15.64
C GLY A 92 -23.37 -12.30 -16.07
N THR A 93 -24.33 -12.51 -15.16
CA THR A 93 -25.76 -12.43 -15.47
C THR A 93 -26.26 -10.99 -15.65
N VAL A 94 -25.53 -9.99 -15.14
CA VAL A 94 -25.81 -8.57 -15.39
C VAL A 94 -24.71 -7.94 -16.27
N PRO A 95 -25.02 -6.95 -17.12
CA PRO A 95 -24.03 -6.29 -17.97
C PRO A 95 -22.87 -5.65 -17.17
N VAL A 96 -21.67 -5.57 -17.77
CA VAL A 96 -20.52 -4.88 -17.13
C VAL A 96 -20.82 -3.41 -16.82
N SER A 97 -21.63 -2.76 -17.64
CA SER A 97 -22.01 -1.35 -17.46
C SER A 97 -22.89 -1.08 -16.26
N SER A 98 -23.48 -2.11 -15.63
CA SER A 98 -24.25 -1.98 -14.38
C SER A 98 -23.45 -2.35 -13.14
N CYS A 99 -22.15 -2.63 -13.28
CA CYS A 99 -21.30 -3.10 -12.20
C CYS A 99 -20.34 -2.00 -11.74
N SER A 100 -20.52 -1.53 -10.51
CA SER A 100 -19.58 -0.62 -9.84
C SER A 100 -18.50 -1.40 -9.07
N TRP A 101 -17.97 -2.44 -9.71
CA TRP A 101 -17.04 -3.44 -9.16
C TRP A 101 -15.74 -3.46 -9.95
N TRP A 102 -14.58 -3.61 -9.28
CA TRP A 102 -13.28 -3.65 -9.95
C TRP A 102 -13.18 -4.75 -11.00
N GLY A 103 -13.83 -5.89 -10.77
CA GLY A 103 -13.88 -7.00 -11.73
C GLY A 103 -14.63 -6.67 -13.02
N ALA A 104 -15.26 -5.49 -13.11
CA ALA A 104 -15.99 -4.96 -14.24
C ALA A 104 -15.42 -3.65 -14.83
N TRP A 105 -14.27 -3.14 -14.37
CA TRP A 105 -13.68 -1.88 -14.86
C TRP A 105 -13.33 -1.86 -16.36
N GLN A 106 -13.36 -3.01 -17.03
CA GLN A 106 -13.27 -3.08 -18.49
C GLN A 106 -14.58 -2.61 -19.15
N GLU A 107 -14.55 -1.41 -19.73
CA GLU A 107 -15.69 -0.90 -20.50
C GLU A 107 -16.06 -1.86 -21.64
N ASN A 108 -17.33 -2.28 -21.66
CA ASN A 108 -17.97 -3.04 -22.74
C ASN A 108 -17.34 -4.39 -23.13
N ILE A 109 -16.43 -4.95 -22.31
CA ILE A 109 -15.87 -6.29 -22.53
C ILE A 109 -16.47 -7.25 -21.48
N PRO A 110 -17.25 -8.28 -21.90
CA PRO A 110 -17.95 -9.17 -20.95
C PRO A 110 -17.04 -9.94 -19.97
N GLN A 111 -15.76 -10.13 -20.30
CA GLN A 111 -14.81 -10.90 -19.51
C GLN A 111 -14.50 -10.22 -18.17
N ARG A 112 -14.86 -10.87 -17.05
CA ARG A 112 -14.63 -10.37 -15.69
C ARG A 112 -13.18 -10.53 -15.22
N GLY A 113 -12.72 -9.56 -14.43
CA GLY A 113 -11.34 -9.50 -13.91
C GLY A 113 -10.31 -9.20 -15.00
N LEU A 114 -10.75 -8.66 -16.16
CA LEU A 114 -9.85 -8.38 -17.27
C LEU A 114 -8.83 -7.30 -16.90
N PHE A 115 -9.21 -6.33 -16.07
CA PHE A 115 -8.27 -5.34 -15.53
C PHE A 115 -7.08 -6.01 -14.82
N ALA A 116 -7.33 -6.89 -13.84
CA ALA A 116 -6.29 -7.58 -13.08
C ALA A 116 -5.44 -8.49 -13.97
N THR A 117 -6.06 -9.30 -14.84
CA THR A 117 -5.31 -10.20 -15.73
C THR A 117 -4.48 -9.46 -16.78
N ARG A 118 -4.98 -8.34 -17.32
CA ARG A 118 -4.19 -7.45 -18.19
C ARG A 118 -3.01 -6.86 -17.43
N PHE A 119 -3.24 -6.36 -16.22
CA PHE A 119 -2.17 -5.79 -15.41
C PHE A 119 -1.04 -6.79 -15.17
N ILE A 120 -1.38 -8.03 -14.79
CA ILE A 120 -0.41 -9.12 -14.64
C ILE A 120 0.34 -9.39 -15.95
N SER A 121 -0.39 -9.52 -17.07
CA SER A 121 0.22 -9.79 -18.37
C SER A 121 1.15 -8.68 -18.85
N THR A 122 0.77 -7.42 -18.61
CA THR A 122 1.58 -6.25 -18.96
C THR A 122 2.85 -6.22 -18.13
N ALA A 123 2.75 -6.39 -16.81
CA ALA A 123 3.90 -6.42 -15.90
C ALA A 123 4.89 -7.54 -16.29
N LYS A 124 4.37 -8.74 -16.60
CA LYS A 124 5.16 -9.90 -17.04
C LYS A 124 5.89 -9.67 -18.37
N ALA A 125 5.31 -8.90 -19.28
CA ALA A 125 5.84 -8.65 -20.63
C ALA A 125 6.78 -7.42 -20.70
N ARG A 126 7.04 -6.75 -19.57
CA ARG A 126 7.84 -5.52 -19.55
C ARG A 126 9.25 -5.73 -20.08
N THR A 127 9.72 -4.69 -20.76
CA THR A 127 11.10 -4.61 -21.23
C THR A 127 11.68 -3.25 -20.87
N TRP A 128 13.00 -3.21 -20.68
CA TRP A 128 13.74 -1.97 -20.58
C TRP A 128 14.99 -2.08 -21.43
N ASN A 129 15.24 -1.07 -22.28
CA ASN A 129 16.30 -1.10 -23.29
C ASN A 129 16.28 -2.37 -24.18
N SER A 130 15.08 -2.80 -24.60
CA SER A 130 14.87 -4.01 -25.41
C SER A 130 15.26 -5.33 -24.72
N VAL A 131 15.53 -5.31 -23.42
CA VAL A 131 15.80 -6.51 -22.61
C VAL A 131 14.57 -6.82 -21.77
N SER A 132 14.20 -8.09 -21.72
CA SER A 132 13.11 -8.57 -20.84
C SER A 132 13.42 -8.18 -19.39
N ARG A 133 12.51 -7.42 -18.78
CA ARG A 133 12.57 -6.97 -17.40
C ARG A 133 11.15 -7.01 -16.81
N PRO A 134 10.63 -8.22 -16.53
CA PRO A 134 9.31 -8.37 -15.95
C PRO A 134 9.20 -7.61 -14.63
N GLN A 135 8.12 -6.87 -14.48
CA GLN A 135 7.73 -6.27 -13.20
C GLN A 135 6.85 -7.24 -12.44
N ILE A 136 6.91 -7.18 -11.12
CA ILE A 136 5.99 -7.87 -10.24
C ILE A 136 4.70 -7.03 -10.13
N PRO A 137 3.53 -7.57 -10.51
CA PRO A 137 2.26 -6.90 -10.27
C PRO A 137 1.93 -6.92 -8.77
N TYR A 138 1.67 -5.76 -8.21
CA TYR A 138 1.32 -5.57 -6.80
C TYR A 138 -0.12 -5.03 -6.71
N PHE A 139 -1.01 -5.74 -6.03
CA PHE A 139 -2.38 -5.29 -5.79
C PHE A 139 -2.52 -4.79 -4.37
N THR A 140 -2.83 -3.50 -4.21
CA THR A 140 -3.39 -2.98 -2.97
C THR A 140 -4.88 -3.25 -2.99
N TYR A 141 -5.31 -4.22 -2.21
CA TYR A 141 -6.72 -4.60 -2.08
C TYR A 141 -7.36 -3.74 -0.99
N TYR A 142 -8.11 -2.71 -1.41
CA TYR A 142 -8.72 -1.71 -0.54
C TYR A 142 -10.24 -1.75 -0.73
N MET A 143 -10.89 -2.66 -0.01
CA MET A 143 -12.28 -3.02 -0.25
C MET A 143 -13.15 -2.85 0.98
N VAL A 144 -12.66 -3.08 2.21
CA VAL A 144 -13.52 -3.03 3.41
C VAL A 144 -14.20 -1.68 3.56
N LEU A 145 -13.46 -0.58 3.52
CA LEU A 145 -14.07 0.75 3.62
C LEU A 145 -15.06 1.04 2.48
N PRO A 146 -14.64 1.10 1.20
CA PRO A 146 -15.53 1.56 0.14
C PRO A 146 -16.67 0.58 -0.16
N ALA A 147 -16.44 -0.74 -0.03
CA ALA A 147 -17.47 -1.74 -0.32
C ALA A 147 -18.49 -1.91 0.82
N SER A 148 -18.13 -1.58 2.07
CA SER A 148 -19.09 -1.63 3.18
C SER A 148 -20.07 -0.44 3.15
N GLY A 149 -19.63 0.72 2.65
CA GLY A 149 -20.40 1.97 2.72
C GLY A 149 -20.49 2.55 4.13
N LEU A 150 -19.69 2.05 5.07
CA LEU A 150 -19.56 2.59 6.42
C LEU A 150 -18.57 3.76 6.46
N SER A 151 -18.59 4.51 7.56
CA SER A 151 -17.58 5.55 7.80
C SER A 151 -16.24 4.91 8.19
N GLU A 152 -15.17 5.55 7.77
CA GLU A 152 -13.80 5.22 8.19
C GLU A 152 -13.64 5.31 9.71
N GLY A 153 -12.84 4.40 10.28
CA GLY A 153 -12.41 4.50 11.67
C GLY A 153 -12.74 3.31 12.59
N PRO A 154 -12.27 3.39 13.85
CA PRO A 154 -12.30 2.25 14.79
C PRO A 154 -13.63 2.14 15.54
N SER A 155 -14.62 2.98 15.23
CA SER A 155 -15.92 2.98 15.90
C SER A 155 -16.60 1.60 15.76
N PRO A 156 -17.39 1.15 16.75
CA PRO A 156 -18.26 -0.02 16.60
C PRO A 156 -19.28 0.06 15.46
N THR A 157 -19.46 1.24 14.86
CA THR A 157 -20.28 1.48 13.66
C THR A 157 -19.47 1.91 12.43
N GLY A 158 -18.14 1.98 12.54
CA GLY A 158 -17.24 2.28 11.42
C GLY A 158 -16.88 1.03 10.62
N GLU A 159 -15.95 1.16 9.67
CA GLU A 159 -15.57 0.09 8.73
C GLU A 159 -15.23 -1.25 9.41
N THR A 160 -14.64 -1.23 10.61
CA THR A 160 -14.31 -2.46 11.36
C THR A 160 -15.54 -3.28 11.73
N ALA A 161 -16.73 -2.68 11.76
CA ALA A 161 -17.99 -3.36 12.01
C ALA A 161 -18.46 -4.21 10.83
N ALA A 162 -18.01 -3.89 9.60
CA ALA A 162 -18.37 -4.64 8.39
C ALA A 162 -17.95 -6.11 8.49
N LEU A 163 -16.84 -6.40 9.17
CA LEU A 163 -16.36 -7.77 9.39
C LEU A 163 -17.37 -8.63 10.17
N ASN A 164 -18.19 -8.02 11.03
CA ASN A 164 -19.22 -8.73 11.80
C ASN A 164 -20.57 -8.85 11.06
N ASP A 165 -20.68 -8.34 9.83
CA ASP A 165 -21.80 -8.58 8.93
C ASP A 165 -21.51 -9.80 8.05
N GLN A 166 -22.28 -10.87 8.21
CA GLN A 166 -22.07 -12.11 7.46
C GLN A 166 -22.31 -11.94 5.94
N THR A 167 -23.29 -11.13 5.54
CA THR A 167 -23.61 -10.94 4.12
C THR A 167 -22.49 -10.19 3.42
N PHE A 168 -22.02 -9.11 4.05
CA PHE A 168 -20.85 -8.37 3.60
C PHE A 168 -19.63 -9.27 3.53
N LEU A 169 -19.30 -9.96 4.62
CA LEU A 169 -18.06 -10.72 4.69
C LEU A 169 -18.06 -11.94 3.73
N THR A 170 -19.22 -12.55 3.48
CA THR A 170 -19.36 -13.58 2.44
C THR A 170 -19.02 -13.01 1.06
N THR A 171 -19.61 -11.87 0.72
CA THR A 171 -19.38 -11.19 -0.57
C THR A 171 -17.92 -10.76 -0.72
N TYR A 172 -17.33 -10.24 0.36
CA TYR A 172 -15.93 -9.83 0.42
C TYR A 172 -14.97 -11.01 0.21
N PHE A 173 -15.20 -12.16 0.85
CA PHE A 173 -14.38 -13.35 0.64
C PHE A 173 -14.57 -13.93 -0.76
N ASP A 174 -15.77 -13.90 -1.31
CA ASP A 174 -16.01 -14.32 -2.70
C ASP A 174 -15.24 -13.42 -3.69
N ASP A 175 -15.19 -12.10 -3.44
CA ASP A 175 -14.41 -11.16 -4.25
C ASP A 175 -12.90 -11.38 -4.12
N TRP A 176 -12.40 -11.60 -2.89
CA TRP A 176 -11.01 -11.95 -2.65
C TRP A 176 -10.63 -13.24 -3.37
N ARG A 177 -11.46 -14.29 -3.24
CA ARG A 177 -11.27 -15.56 -3.95
C ARG A 177 -11.21 -15.33 -5.46
N PHE A 178 -12.09 -14.49 -5.99
CA PHE A 178 -12.14 -14.17 -7.41
C PHE A 178 -10.82 -13.54 -7.88
N LEU A 179 -10.28 -12.54 -7.17
CA LEU A 179 -8.97 -11.97 -7.50
C LEU A 179 -7.87 -13.03 -7.50
N LEU A 180 -7.79 -13.85 -6.45
CA LEU A 180 -6.77 -14.89 -6.32
C LEU A 180 -6.86 -15.91 -7.44
N GLN A 181 -8.06 -16.32 -7.84
CA GLN A 181 -8.27 -17.21 -8.99
C GLN A 181 -7.86 -16.57 -10.32
N LYS A 182 -7.96 -15.24 -10.47
CA LYS A 182 -7.43 -14.52 -11.65
C LYS A 182 -5.91 -14.45 -11.65
N ILE A 183 -5.28 -14.40 -10.49
CA ILE A 183 -3.82 -14.49 -10.36
C ILE A 183 -3.35 -15.92 -10.67
N GLY A 184 -4.00 -16.92 -10.07
CA GLY A 184 -3.67 -18.33 -10.27
C GLY A 184 -2.19 -18.62 -9.95
N THR A 185 -1.44 -19.13 -10.91
CA THR A 185 -0.03 -19.50 -10.69
C THR A 185 0.96 -18.40 -11.06
N GLU A 186 0.49 -17.19 -11.41
CA GLU A 186 1.38 -16.07 -11.69
C GLU A 186 2.02 -15.52 -10.41
N LYS A 187 3.21 -14.92 -10.55
CA LYS A 187 3.82 -14.15 -9.47
C LYS A 187 3.06 -12.84 -9.29
N ALA A 188 2.66 -12.54 -8.07
CA ALA A 188 2.04 -11.27 -7.70
C ALA A 188 2.34 -10.93 -6.23
N MET A 189 2.18 -9.66 -5.87
CA MET A 189 2.18 -9.21 -4.49
C MET A 189 0.79 -8.73 -4.12
N LEU A 190 0.35 -9.07 -2.91
CA LEU A 190 -0.98 -8.80 -2.40
C LEU A 190 -0.86 -8.04 -1.08
N HIS A 191 -1.32 -6.80 -1.07
CA HIS A 191 -1.38 -5.96 0.11
C HIS A 191 -2.83 -5.84 0.57
N ILE A 192 -3.09 -6.38 1.75
CA ILE A 192 -4.44 -6.45 2.30
C ILE A 192 -4.74 -5.17 3.08
N GLU A 193 -5.79 -4.48 2.65
CA GLU A 193 -6.54 -3.45 3.37
C GLU A 193 -5.66 -2.40 4.06
N PRO A 194 -5.23 -1.36 3.30
CA PRO A 194 -4.73 -0.11 3.88
C PRO A 194 -5.62 0.37 5.04
N ASP A 195 -4.99 0.87 6.10
CA ASP A 195 -5.61 1.48 7.29
C ASP A 195 -6.51 0.60 8.17
N LEU A 196 -7.17 -0.42 7.61
CA LEU A 196 -8.09 -1.30 8.34
C LEU A 196 -7.43 -1.89 9.59
N PHE A 197 -6.21 -2.41 9.46
CA PHE A 197 -5.49 -3.02 10.59
C PHE A 197 -5.12 -2.01 11.67
N GLY A 198 -4.84 -0.75 11.28
CA GLY A 198 -4.69 0.37 12.21
C GLY A 198 -5.96 0.60 13.01
N TYR A 199 -7.12 0.62 12.36
CA TYR A 199 -8.39 0.79 13.04
C TYR A 199 -8.82 -0.43 13.87
N LEU A 200 -8.53 -1.65 13.42
CA LEU A 200 -8.72 -2.86 14.21
C LEU A 200 -7.88 -2.82 15.48
N LYS A 201 -6.61 -2.40 15.38
CA LYS A 201 -5.74 -2.24 16.55
C LYS A 201 -6.25 -1.15 17.48
N ALA A 202 -6.55 0.04 16.95
CA ALA A 202 -7.07 1.15 17.74
C ALA A 202 -8.37 0.75 18.49
N ARG A 203 -9.26 0.01 17.83
CA ARG A 203 -10.47 -0.54 18.47
C ARG A 203 -10.11 -1.58 19.53
N ALA A 204 -9.19 -2.49 19.24
CA ALA A 204 -8.77 -3.52 20.20
C ALA A 204 -8.15 -2.90 21.45
N ASP A 205 -7.33 -1.85 21.30
CA ASP A 205 -6.67 -1.13 22.39
C ASP A 205 -7.68 -0.46 23.35
N THR A 206 -8.88 -0.10 22.88
CA THR A 206 -9.96 0.39 23.77
C THR A 206 -10.65 -0.70 24.59
N THR A 207 -10.32 -1.97 24.35
CA THR A 207 -10.92 -3.14 25.02
C THR A 207 -9.86 -4.01 25.71
N THR A 208 -9.20 -4.90 24.98
CA THR A 208 -8.24 -5.89 25.53
C THR A 208 -6.83 -5.76 24.93
N GLY A 209 -6.67 -4.95 23.88
CA GLY A 209 -5.46 -4.91 23.05
C GLY A 209 -5.27 -6.13 22.14
N LEU A 210 -6.21 -7.09 22.15
CA LEU A 210 -6.13 -8.31 21.36
C LEU A 210 -7.09 -8.28 20.16
N PRO A 211 -6.67 -8.79 18.99
CA PRO A 211 -7.57 -8.86 17.84
C PRO A 211 -8.82 -9.72 18.07
N SER A 212 -8.76 -10.70 18.96
CA SER A 212 -9.88 -11.58 19.31
C SER A 212 -11.05 -10.86 19.97
N ALA A 213 -10.86 -9.62 20.42
CA ALA A 213 -11.95 -8.77 20.93
C ALA A 213 -12.78 -8.13 19.81
N ILE A 214 -12.33 -8.20 18.56
CA ILE A 214 -13.02 -7.59 17.42
C ILE A 214 -13.76 -8.68 16.65
N PRO A 215 -15.11 -8.73 16.70
CA PRO A 215 -15.86 -9.83 16.11
C PRO A 215 -15.84 -9.78 14.58
N ALA A 216 -15.79 -10.95 13.96
CA ALA A 216 -15.94 -11.12 12.52
C ALA A 216 -16.70 -12.42 12.20
N LYS A 217 -17.52 -12.47 11.16
CA LYS A 217 -18.36 -13.65 10.85
C LYS A 217 -17.64 -14.68 9.96
N VAL A 218 -16.41 -15.03 10.30
CA VAL A 218 -15.50 -15.82 9.44
C VAL A 218 -16.08 -17.19 9.10
N THR A 219 -16.45 -17.99 10.10
CA THR A 219 -16.91 -19.38 9.93
C THR A 219 -18.19 -19.46 9.08
N ALA A 220 -19.10 -18.52 9.28
CA ALA A 220 -20.37 -18.46 8.56
C ALA A 220 -20.24 -17.90 7.13
N SER A 221 -19.15 -17.17 6.85
CA SER A 221 -18.89 -16.48 5.57
C SER A 221 -17.90 -17.21 4.64
N SER A 222 -17.01 -18.03 5.17
CA SER A 222 -15.92 -18.69 4.43
C SER A 222 -16.11 -20.21 4.28
N ARG A 223 -17.32 -20.63 3.89
CA ARG A 223 -17.83 -22.02 4.05
C ARG A 223 -16.92 -23.14 3.53
N THR A 224 -16.03 -22.87 2.57
CA THR A 224 -15.10 -23.87 1.99
C THR A 224 -13.64 -23.47 2.03
N ASP A 225 -13.33 -22.19 2.23
CA ASP A 225 -11.97 -21.68 2.00
C ASP A 225 -11.12 -21.77 3.24
N CYS A 226 -11.72 -21.45 4.37
CA CYS A 226 -11.01 -21.29 5.62
C CYS A 226 -11.40 -22.48 6.47
N SER A 227 -10.41 -23.33 6.75
CA SER A 227 -10.60 -24.57 7.50
C SER A 227 -11.40 -24.33 8.79
N THR A 228 -12.01 -25.38 9.34
CA THR A 228 -12.83 -25.36 10.56
C THR A 228 -12.08 -24.94 11.85
N GLY A 229 -10.95 -24.25 11.76
CA GLY A 229 -10.10 -23.83 12.87
C GLY A 229 -9.90 -22.31 13.02
N TYR A 230 -10.45 -21.47 12.13
CA TYR A 230 -10.38 -20.02 12.29
C TYR A 230 -11.51 -19.48 13.16
N THR A 231 -11.20 -18.51 13.99
CA THR A 231 -12.09 -17.87 14.95
C THR A 231 -12.99 -16.83 14.29
N ASP A 232 -14.16 -16.57 14.88
CA ASP A 232 -15.09 -15.51 14.45
C ASP A 232 -14.64 -14.13 14.98
N ASP A 233 -13.43 -13.73 14.62
CA ASP A 233 -12.81 -12.46 15.01
C ASP A 233 -11.84 -11.92 13.93
N ALA A 234 -11.28 -10.74 14.18
CA ALA A 234 -10.35 -10.09 13.26
C ALA A 234 -9.09 -10.94 12.97
N ALA A 235 -8.62 -11.73 13.94
CA ALA A 235 -7.50 -12.65 13.71
C ALA A 235 -7.88 -13.78 12.76
N GLY A 236 -9.06 -14.37 12.93
CA GLY A 236 -9.60 -15.37 12.00
C GLY A 236 -9.78 -14.81 10.59
N PHE A 237 -10.24 -13.56 10.47
CA PHE A 237 -10.39 -12.87 9.19
C PHE A 237 -9.07 -12.76 8.43
N ALA A 238 -8.03 -12.22 9.07
CA ALA A 238 -6.73 -12.02 8.42
C ALA A 238 -6.06 -13.36 8.07
N LYS A 239 -6.08 -14.33 8.97
CA LYS A 239 -5.53 -15.68 8.71
C LYS A 239 -6.27 -16.39 7.58
N CYS A 240 -7.59 -16.24 7.51
CA CYS A 240 -8.41 -16.75 6.41
C CYS A 240 -7.98 -16.14 5.07
N MET A 241 -7.80 -14.81 4.98
CA MET A 241 -7.33 -14.17 3.76
C MET A 241 -5.95 -14.65 3.32
N ILE A 242 -4.98 -14.78 4.24
CA ILE A 242 -3.64 -15.32 3.96
C ILE A 242 -3.71 -16.76 3.48
N HIS A 243 -4.52 -17.60 4.14
CA HIS A 243 -4.69 -18.99 3.77
C HIS A 243 -5.26 -19.15 2.36
N MET A 244 -6.24 -18.32 1.99
CA MET A 244 -6.80 -18.30 0.64
C MET A 244 -5.73 -18.04 -0.43
N VAL A 245 -4.74 -17.17 -0.18
CA VAL A 245 -3.62 -16.95 -1.11
C VAL A 245 -2.86 -18.25 -1.36
N ARG A 246 -2.61 -19.05 -0.32
CA ARG A 246 -1.90 -20.33 -0.46
C ARG A 246 -2.66 -21.35 -1.29
N ILE A 247 -4.00 -21.31 -1.26
CA ILE A 247 -4.85 -22.20 -2.03
C ILE A 247 -4.96 -21.75 -3.49
N TYR A 248 -5.31 -20.49 -3.70
CA TYR A 248 -5.75 -20.00 -5.01
C TYR A 248 -4.67 -19.28 -5.81
N ALA A 249 -3.63 -18.76 -5.14
CA ALA A 249 -2.53 -18.02 -5.76
C ALA A 249 -1.15 -18.41 -5.17
N PRO A 250 -0.71 -19.68 -5.27
CA PRO A 250 0.42 -20.20 -4.50
C PRO A 250 1.79 -19.58 -4.82
N ASN A 251 1.93 -18.91 -5.97
CA ASN A 251 3.15 -18.19 -6.35
C ASN A 251 3.08 -16.69 -6.02
N ALA A 252 1.95 -16.21 -5.50
CA ALA A 252 1.82 -14.87 -5.00
C ALA A 252 2.30 -14.78 -3.54
N THR A 253 2.78 -13.60 -3.18
CA THR A 253 3.10 -13.24 -1.79
C THR A 253 2.05 -12.31 -1.24
N VAL A 254 1.81 -12.36 0.07
CA VAL A 254 0.80 -11.54 0.74
C VAL A 254 1.34 -10.87 2.00
N GLY A 255 0.91 -9.64 2.22
CA GLY A 255 1.27 -8.85 3.40
C GLY A 255 0.09 -8.10 3.97
N LEU A 256 0.12 -7.93 5.30
CA LEU A 256 -0.84 -7.14 6.04
C LEU A 256 -0.32 -5.71 6.21
N HIS A 257 -1.24 -4.75 6.24
CA HIS A 257 -0.93 -3.35 6.45
C HIS A 257 -0.65 -3.03 7.94
N PHE A 258 0.30 -2.12 8.18
CA PHE A 258 0.73 -1.59 9.47
C PHE A 258 0.69 -0.08 9.39
N SER A 259 -0.36 0.52 9.94
CA SER A 259 -0.54 1.96 9.94
C SER A 259 0.41 2.60 10.97
N PRO A 260 1.38 3.42 10.55
CA PRO A 260 2.44 3.92 11.44
C PRO A 260 1.96 5.11 12.27
N TRP A 261 0.66 5.28 12.53
CA TRP A 261 0.09 6.49 13.15
C TRP A 261 0.69 6.84 14.52
N THR A 262 1.29 5.86 15.20
CA THR A 262 1.89 5.98 16.52
C THR A 262 3.37 5.57 16.56
N TYR A 263 4.06 5.50 15.41
CA TYR A 263 5.43 4.95 15.31
C TYR A 263 6.47 5.64 16.21
N THR A 264 6.23 6.90 16.59
CA THR A 264 7.11 7.68 17.48
C THR A 264 6.86 7.41 18.96
N ASN A 265 5.79 6.71 19.32
CA ASN A 265 5.47 6.40 20.71
C ASN A 265 6.40 5.30 21.25
N ALA A 266 6.85 5.46 22.49
CA ALA A 266 7.68 4.45 23.15
C ALA A 266 6.93 3.11 23.28
N GLY A 267 7.58 2.01 22.88
CA GLY A 267 7.02 0.66 22.94
C GLY A 267 6.01 0.33 21.82
N ASP A 268 5.77 1.27 20.89
CA ASP A 268 4.81 1.08 19.80
C ASP A 268 5.17 -0.11 18.90
N ALA A 269 6.44 -0.22 18.50
CA ALA A 269 6.92 -1.33 17.67
C ALA A 269 6.59 -2.70 18.28
N THR A 270 6.83 -2.89 19.58
CA THR A 270 6.51 -4.14 20.29
C THR A 270 5.01 -4.38 20.36
N SER A 271 4.21 -3.34 20.62
CA SER A 271 2.74 -3.43 20.65
C SER A 271 2.19 -3.86 19.28
N TRP A 272 2.65 -3.23 18.21
CA TRP A 272 2.29 -3.57 16.84
C TRP A 272 2.71 -4.98 16.44
N ALA A 273 3.95 -5.36 16.73
CA ALA A 273 4.43 -6.70 16.44
C ALA A 273 3.58 -7.78 17.11
N ASN A 274 3.25 -7.63 18.39
CA ASN A 274 2.39 -8.57 19.12
C ASN A 274 0.98 -8.64 18.52
N PHE A 275 0.37 -7.49 18.23
CA PHE A 275 -0.96 -7.43 17.61
C PHE A 275 -0.97 -8.15 16.25
N MET A 276 0.05 -7.92 15.42
CA MET A 276 0.10 -8.46 14.07
C MET A 276 0.51 -9.93 14.02
N LEU A 277 1.33 -10.40 14.96
CA LEU A 277 1.54 -11.84 15.18
C LEU A 277 0.22 -12.53 15.55
N ALA A 278 -0.61 -11.94 16.41
CA ALA A 278 -1.92 -12.49 16.75
C ALA A 278 -2.86 -12.52 15.53
N MET A 279 -2.78 -11.53 14.64
CA MET A 279 -3.47 -11.49 13.34
C MET A 279 -2.96 -12.52 12.33
N GLY A 280 -1.83 -13.17 12.57
CA GLY A 280 -1.25 -14.17 11.66
C GLY A 280 -0.24 -13.61 10.65
N ALA A 281 0.34 -12.43 10.88
CA ALA A 281 1.32 -11.84 9.96
C ALA A 281 2.55 -12.74 9.71
N ALA A 282 2.90 -13.63 10.65
CA ALA A 282 3.97 -14.61 10.48
C ALA A 282 3.69 -15.64 9.37
N ASP A 283 2.42 -15.91 9.05
CA ASP A 283 1.99 -16.82 7.97
C ASP A 283 1.97 -16.12 6.60
N GLY A 284 2.04 -14.78 6.60
CA GLY A 284 2.27 -13.95 5.42
C GLY A 284 3.74 -13.94 4.98
N ASP A 285 4.04 -13.13 3.98
CA ASP A 285 5.38 -13.06 3.37
C ASP A 285 6.09 -11.74 3.66
N PHE A 286 5.34 -10.66 3.84
CA PHE A 286 5.86 -9.33 4.10
C PHE A 286 4.88 -8.49 4.92
N LEU A 287 5.34 -7.33 5.38
CA LEU A 287 4.56 -6.30 6.07
C LEU A 287 4.51 -5.06 5.18
N VAL A 288 3.47 -4.25 5.31
CA VAL A 288 3.31 -3.02 4.53
C VAL A 288 3.09 -1.86 5.48
N THR A 289 3.69 -0.70 5.24
CA THR A 289 3.46 0.52 6.03
C THR A 289 3.58 1.75 5.16
N ASP A 290 2.81 2.80 5.45
CA ASP A 290 2.66 4.02 4.67
C ASP A 290 3.32 5.24 5.32
N PRO A 291 4.47 5.68 4.82
CA PRO A 291 5.09 6.93 5.27
C PRO A 291 4.22 8.19 5.10
N SER A 292 3.39 8.24 4.05
CA SER A 292 2.40 9.29 3.78
C SER A 292 1.60 8.96 2.52
N ASP A 293 0.30 9.25 2.48
CA ASP A 293 -0.50 9.14 1.25
C ASP A 293 -0.41 10.39 0.35
N ARG A 294 0.08 11.51 0.88
CA ARG A 294 0.16 12.80 0.19
C ARG A 294 1.52 13.47 0.34
N ASP A 295 1.83 14.34 -0.62
CA ASP A 295 3.04 15.16 -0.63
C ASP A 295 3.04 16.12 0.59
N ALA A 296 4.19 16.30 1.22
CA ALA A 296 4.32 17.11 2.42
C ALA A 296 3.80 18.56 2.24
N ASP A 297 4.13 19.22 1.13
CA ASP A 297 3.71 20.61 0.92
C ASP A 297 2.23 20.72 0.55
N TRP A 298 1.58 19.64 0.07
CA TRP A 298 0.12 19.62 -0.04
C TRP A 298 -0.54 19.75 1.33
N TYR A 299 -0.06 19.00 2.34
CA TYR A 299 -0.57 19.12 3.70
C TYR A 299 -0.39 20.54 4.24
N LEU A 300 0.79 21.13 4.04
CA LEU A 300 1.07 22.48 4.48
C LEU A 300 0.14 23.50 3.82
N LEU A 301 0.02 23.48 2.49
CA LEU A 301 -0.61 24.54 1.72
C LEU A 301 -2.12 24.40 1.58
N VAL A 302 -2.62 23.16 1.50
CA VAL A 302 -4.05 22.88 1.29
C VAL A 302 -4.76 22.59 2.61
N LYS A 303 -4.08 21.93 3.56
CA LYS A 303 -4.68 21.56 4.86
C LYS A 303 -4.22 22.45 6.01
N GLY A 304 -3.20 23.31 5.82
CA GLY A 304 -2.61 24.09 6.91
C GLY A 304 -1.91 23.21 7.95
N GLN A 305 -1.45 22.02 7.55
CA GLN A 305 -0.86 21.01 8.43
C GLN A 305 0.65 20.92 8.15
N PRO A 306 1.50 21.61 8.93
CA PRO A 306 2.95 21.53 8.77
C PRO A 306 3.51 20.21 9.33
N GLY A 307 4.78 19.91 9.01
CA GLY A 307 5.52 18.83 9.66
C GLY A 307 5.36 17.45 9.01
N HIS A 308 4.71 17.36 7.85
CA HIS A 308 4.60 16.12 7.09
C HIS A 308 5.86 15.77 6.29
N ASP A 309 6.79 16.69 6.10
CA ASP A 309 8.04 16.41 5.38
C ASP A 309 9.04 15.59 6.21
N TRP A 310 9.93 14.87 5.53
CA TRP A 310 10.98 14.05 6.16
C TRP A 310 12.35 14.72 6.09
N ASP A 311 13.01 14.75 7.24
CA ASP A 311 14.45 14.92 7.35
C ASP A 311 15.11 13.57 7.69
N VAL A 312 16.45 13.56 7.78
CA VAL A 312 17.22 12.36 8.15
C VAL A 312 16.79 11.84 9.53
N THR A 313 16.43 12.72 10.47
CA THR A 313 15.99 12.34 11.82
C THR A 313 14.71 11.52 11.78
N LYS A 314 13.67 12.01 11.10
CA LYS A 314 12.39 11.30 10.96
C LYS A 314 12.54 10.00 10.19
N MET A 315 13.31 10.02 9.09
CA MET A 315 13.59 8.80 8.33
C MET A 315 14.30 7.76 9.20
N THR A 316 15.31 8.15 9.98
CA THR A 316 16.04 7.24 10.86
C THR A 316 15.12 6.65 11.92
N ALA A 317 14.27 7.47 12.56
CA ALA A 317 13.32 6.99 13.54
C ALA A 317 12.29 6.01 12.93
N PHE A 318 11.78 6.32 11.73
CA PHE A 318 10.84 5.47 11.02
C PHE A 318 11.48 4.13 10.63
N LEU A 319 12.70 4.14 10.08
CA LEU A 319 13.42 2.92 9.69
C LEU A 319 13.85 2.08 10.90
N GLN A 320 14.13 2.71 12.05
CA GLN A 320 14.35 1.98 13.29
C GLN A 320 13.06 1.29 13.76
N TRP A 321 11.91 1.98 13.68
CA TRP A 321 10.62 1.38 13.99
C TRP A 321 10.29 0.20 13.07
N THR A 322 10.49 0.33 11.75
CA THR A 322 10.28 -0.79 10.82
C THR A 322 11.20 -1.96 11.13
N LYS A 323 12.46 -1.68 11.51
CA LYS A 323 13.43 -2.71 11.91
C LYS A 323 12.96 -3.49 13.13
N ASP A 324 12.52 -2.78 14.16
CA ASP A 324 12.09 -3.38 15.43
C ASP A 324 10.87 -4.27 15.22
N VAL A 325 9.86 -3.77 14.50
CA VAL A 325 8.67 -4.56 14.14
C VAL A 325 9.05 -5.75 13.26
N SER A 326 9.85 -5.53 12.21
CA SER A 326 10.28 -6.59 11.29
C SER A 326 11.04 -7.70 12.00
N THR A 327 11.92 -7.33 12.94
CA THR A 327 12.70 -8.28 13.74
C THR A 327 11.79 -9.12 14.64
N ALA A 328 10.78 -8.51 15.25
CA ALA A 328 9.83 -9.21 16.12
C ALA A 328 8.86 -10.13 15.34
N VAL A 329 8.39 -9.69 14.16
CA VAL A 329 7.44 -10.47 13.33
C VAL A 329 8.16 -11.50 12.44
N GLY A 330 9.42 -11.26 12.09
CA GLY A 330 10.22 -12.11 11.21
C GLY A 330 9.92 -11.94 9.71
N LYS A 331 9.45 -10.75 9.29
CA LYS A 331 9.06 -10.45 7.90
C LYS A 331 9.57 -9.06 7.49
N PRO A 332 10.01 -8.87 6.23
CA PRO A 332 10.47 -7.57 5.76
C PRO A 332 9.31 -6.60 5.53
N PHE A 333 9.60 -5.30 5.55
CA PHE A 333 8.65 -4.24 5.19
C PHE A 333 8.71 -3.88 3.71
N PHE A 334 7.56 -3.50 3.17
CA PHE A 334 7.44 -2.67 1.98
C PHE A 334 6.86 -1.32 2.38
N LEU A 335 7.55 -0.25 1.98
CA LEU A 335 7.06 1.12 2.19
C LEU A 335 6.07 1.46 1.09
N TRP A 336 4.82 1.59 1.47
CA TRP A 336 3.68 1.91 0.62
C TRP A 336 2.66 2.61 1.50
N GLN A 337 2.09 3.76 1.15
CA GLN A 337 2.37 4.55 -0.03
C GLN A 337 3.51 5.54 0.23
N LEU A 338 4.36 5.74 -0.78
CA LEU A 338 5.35 6.82 -0.78
C LEU A 338 4.91 7.92 -1.76
N PRO A 339 4.80 9.18 -1.31
CA PRO A 339 4.48 10.29 -2.19
C PRO A 339 5.61 10.57 -3.19
N LEU A 340 5.28 11.23 -4.30
CA LEU A 340 6.22 11.53 -5.41
C LEU A 340 6.67 12.98 -5.46
N GLY A 341 6.15 13.82 -4.57
CA GLY A 341 6.64 15.16 -4.38
C GLY A 341 8.16 15.18 -4.26
N ASN A 342 8.75 16.23 -4.80
CA ASN A 342 10.20 16.40 -4.84
C ASN A 342 10.59 17.87 -4.81
N SER A 343 11.85 18.17 -4.51
CA SER A 343 12.34 19.54 -4.35
C SER A 343 12.22 20.40 -5.63
N TYR A 344 12.03 19.80 -6.80
CA TYR A 344 11.90 20.49 -8.09
C TYR A 344 10.45 20.92 -8.42
N GLN A 345 9.48 20.55 -7.60
CA GLN A 345 8.08 20.91 -7.83
C GLN A 345 7.81 22.40 -7.53
N ASN A 346 6.64 22.90 -7.95
CA ASN A 346 6.30 24.33 -7.85
C ASN A 346 5.11 24.63 -6.91
N ASP A 347 4.70 23.63 -6.12
CA ASP A 347 3.62 23.69 -5.15
C ASP A 347 2.25 24.06 -5.74
N THR A 348 1.94 23.48 -6.90
CA THR A 348 0.63 23.58 -7.54
C THR A 348 -0.04 22.21 -7.69
N TYR A 349 -1.31 22.19 -8.11
CA TYR A 349 -2.04 20.95 -8.35
C TYR A 349 -1.22 19.98 -9.21
N GLN A 350 -1.03 18.75 -8.70
CA GLN A 350 -0.19 17.69 -9.28
C GLN A 350 1.33 17.94 -9.30
N HIS A 351 1.80 18.95 -8.56
CA HIS A 351 3.19 19.37 -8.50
C HIS A 351 3.52 19.93 -7.11
N TYR A 352 3.28 19.18 -6.04
CA TYR A 352 3.63 19.56 -4.66
C TYR A 352 5.00 19.02 -4.25
N LYS A 353 5.74 19.77 -3.44
CA LYS A 353 7.03 19.29 -2.94
C LYS A 353 6.89 18.28 -1.81
N ASP A 354 7.91 17.43 -1.73
CA ASP A 354 8.22 16.48 -0.66
C ASP A 354 9.72 16.15 -0.80
N HIS A 355 10.42 15.65 0.23
CA HIS A 355 11.83 15.26 0.09
C HIS A 355 12.07 13.75 0.17
N ARG A 356 11.04 12.94 0.45
CA ARG A 356 11.18 11.49 0.68
C ARG A 356 11.81 10.73 -0.48
N VAL A 357 11.48 11.06 -1.74
CA VAL A 357 12.09 10.40 -2.90
C VAL A 357 13.61 10.59 -2.87
N GLU A 358 14.08 11.82 -2.76
CA GLU A 358 15.52 12.12 -2.77
C GLU A 358 16.23 11.58 -1.53
N LEU A 359 15.58 11.68 -0.38
CA LEU A 359 16.09 11.24 0.91
C LEU A 359 16.28 9.72 0.96
N LEU A 360 15.26 8.95 0.58
CA LEU A 360 15.31 7.48 0.61
C LEU A 360 16.34 6.91 -0.38
N PHE A 361 16.40 7.45 -1.60
CA PHE A 361 17.38 6.99 -2.59
C PHE A 361 18.83 7.36 -2.23
N SER A 362 19.05 8.44 -1.47
CA SER A 362 20.39 8.78 -0.95
C SER A 362 20.81 7.96 0.26
N HIS A 363 19.87 7.26 0.91
CA HIS A 363 20.08 6.47 2.13
C HIS A 363 19.60 5.02 1.98
N ILE A 364 19.84 4.43 0.80
CA ILE A 364 19.32 3.09 0.49
C ILE A 364 19.90 1.98 1.39
N ALA A 365 21.10 2.21 1.94
CA ALA A 365 21.72 1.29 2.89
C ALA A 365 20.97 1.31 4.23
N GLU A 366 20.60 2.49 4.72
CA GLU A 366 19.78 2.66 5.92
C GLU A 366 18.37 2.07 5.71
N VAL A 367 17.78 2.27 4.53
CA VAL A 367 16.49 1.65 4.16
C VAL A 367 16.57 0.13 4.27
N ARG A 368 17.59 -0.49 3.68
CA ARG A 368 17.87 -1.93 3.82
C ARG A 368 18.05 -2.33 5.28
N ASP A 369 18.85 -1.59 6.05
CA ASP A 369 19.15 -1.88 7.45
C ASP A 369 17.94 -1.70 8.39
N GLY A 370 16.93 -0.96 7.92
CA GLY A 370 15.58 -0.88 8.47
C GLY A 370 14.69 -2.09 8.17
N HIS A 371 15.24 -3.13 7.53
CA HIS A 371 14.54 -4.33 7.02
C HIS A 371 13.45 -4.03 5.99
N VAL A 372 13.64 -2.97 5.21
CA VAL A 372 12.77 -2.66 4.07
C VAL A 372 13.27 -3.40 2.83
N ALA A 373 12.42 -4.26 2.28
CA ALA A 373 12.68 -4.99 1.04
C ALA A 373 12.24 -4.23 -0.22
N GLY A 374 11.34 -3.25 -0.10
CA GLY A 374 10.98 -2.42 -1.24
C GLY A 374 10.25 -1.12 -0.90
N MET A 375 10.24 -0.22 -1.88
CA MET A 375 9.62 1.11 -1.82
C MET A 375 8.64 1.27 -2.99
N LEU A 376 7.39 1.60 -2.71
CA LEU A 376 6.31 1.73 -3.70
C LEU A 376 5.80 3.17 -3.75
N PHE A 377 6.12 3.87 -4.84
CA PHE A 377 5.83 5.29 -5.02
C PHE A 377 4.54 5.52 -5.83
N GLY A 378 3.64 6.37 -5.37
CA GLY A 378 2.46 6.76 -6.15
C GLY A 378 1.68 7.88 -5.50
N SER A 379 0.82 8.54 -6.26
CA SER A 379 -0.09 9.56 -5.76
C SER A 379 -1.24 8.93 -4.99
N GLY A 380 -1.38 9.20 -3.69
CA GLY A 380 -2.51 8.70 -2.87
C GLY A 380 -3.79 9.49 -3.06
N GLU A 381 -3.70 10.62 -3.77
CA GLU A 381 -4.84 11.45 -4.13
C GLU A 381 -4.55 12.16 -5.47
N THR A 382 -5.60 12.58 -6.18
CA THR A 382 -5.55 13.17 -7.53
C THR A 382 -4.72 14.46 -7.61
N ALA A 383 -4.69 15.27 -6.56
CA ALA A 383 -3.97 16.53 -6.53
C ALA A 383 -2.46 16.37 -6.28
N GLN A 384 -2.00 15.17 -5.95
CA GLN A 384 -0.60 14.94 -5.59
C GLN A 384 0.28 14.85 -6.84
N THR A 385 1.57 15.10 -6.67
CA THR A 385 2.59 14.74 -7.65
C THR A 385 2.51 13.23 -7.92
N TYR A 386 2.61 12.87 -9.19
CA TYR A 386 2.56 11.49 -9.65
C TYR A 386 3.68 11.24 -10.66
N VAL A 387 3.92 9.97 -11.04
CA VAL A 387 5.14 9.62 -11.81
C VAL A 387 5.24 10.32 -13.17
N GLU A 388 4.14 10.73 -13.78
CA GLU A 388 4.18 11.52 -15.03
C GLU A 388 4.34 13.03 -14.80
N SER A 389 4.15 13.54 -13.58
CA SER A 389 4.28 14.97 -13.24
C SER A 389 5.50 15.30 -12.38
N ASP A 390 6.21 14.30 -11.86
CA ASP A 390 7.35 14.43 -10.95
C ASP A 390 8.64 15.00 -11.60
N GLY A 391 8.59 15.38 -12.88
CA GLY A 391 9.75 15.86 -13.64
C GLY A 391 10.73 14.77 -14.07
N GLY A 392 10.35 13.49 -13.97
CA GLY A 392 11.18 12.34 -14.30
C GLY A 392 12.15 11.93 -13.19
N LEU A 393 11.99 12.48 -11.98
CA LEU A 393 12.92 12.24 -10.88
C LEU A 393 12.94 10.76 -10.47
N LEU A 394 11.78 10.14 -10.25
CA LEU A 394 11.70 8.73 -9.84
C LEU A 394 12.30 7.82 -10.91
N ILE A 395 12.03 8.09 -12.20
CA ILE A 395 12.61 7.36 -13.33
C ILE A 395 14.14 7.47 -13.30
N GLY A 396 14.68 8.67 -13.08
CA GLY A 396 16.12 8.91 -12.98
C GLY A 396 16.75 8.16 -11.81
N LYS A 397 16.16 8.27 -10.62
CA LYS A 397 16.63 7.59 -9.40
C LYS A 397 16.57 6.06 -9.52
N THR A 398 15.52 5.53 -10.14
CA THR A 398 15.38 4.08 -10.39
C THR A 398 16.50 3.56 -11.29
N LYS A 399 16.82 4.27 -12.38
CA LYS A 399 17.93 3.92 -13.27
C LYS A 399 19.27 3.93 -12.53
N GLN A 400 19.53 4.99 -11.75
CA GLN A 400 20.77 5.12 -10.97
C GLN A 400 20.91 3.99 -9.95
N HIS A 401 19.85 3.69 -9.22
CA HIS A 401 19.80 2.59 -8.25
C HIS A 401 20.00 1.23 -8.91
N TYR A 402 19.40 0.99 -10.07
CA TYR A 402 19.62 -0.24 -10.82
C TYR A 402 21.09 -0.40 -11.26
N ILE A 403 21.72 0.67 -11.76
CA ILE A 403 23.14 0.65 -12.14
C ILE A 403 24.03 0.40 -10.91
N SER A 404 23.75 1.04 -9.77
CA SER A 404 24.54 0.88 -8.55
C SER A 404 24.43 -0.53 -7.95
N ARG A 405 23.36 -1.27 -8.26
CA ARG A 405 23.16 -2.68 -7.91
C ARG A 405 23.88 -3.67 -8.83
N GLY A 406 24.55 -3.21 -9.89
CA GLY A 406 25.24 -4.06 -10.87
C GLY A 406 24.35 -4.58 -12.00
N GLY A 407 23.13 -4.05 -12.15
CA GLY A 407 22.19 -4.47 -13.19
C GLY A 407 21.21 -5.58 -12.80
N ASP A 408 21.06 -5.82 -11.50
CA ASP A 408 20.21 -6.84 -10.89
C ASP A 408 19.01 -6.28 -10.11
#